data_AF-A0A5B8MZI0-F1
#
_entry.id   AF-A0A5B8MZI0-F1
#
_cell.length_a   1.000
_cell.length_b   1.000
_cell.length_c   1.000
_cell.angle_alpha   90.00
_cell.angle_beta   90.00
_cell.angle_gamma   90.00
#
_symmetry.space_group_name_H-M   'P 1'
#
loop_
_entity.id
_entity.type
_entity.pdbx_description
1 polymer ?
#
loop_
_entity_poly.entity_id
_entity_poly.type
_entity_poly.pdbx_seq_one_letter_code
_entity_poly.pdbx_strand_id
1 'polypeptide(L)'
;MTGGLSGKVCYCGAREEGVLLAKTKTYKLHRMRNVAMREKVAEKANTNLNAYFMVAKERNSSVALLEGRAEPVEGQTCSQCQGLGKCDCFHCQGLGRANYTSTAVLPRGTYPVWCAECGGGGVVYCFKCQGTGKKLFAEGIGFRLPHDDELKDP
;
A
#
# COMPACT_ATOMS: atom_id res chain seq x y z
N MET A 1 -42.42 -16.85 79.80
CA MET A 1 -42.40 -15.50 79.21
C MET A 1 -41.34 -15.50 78.12
N THR A 2 -41.78 -15.58 76.87
CA THR A 2 -40.96 -15.76 75.68
C THR A 2 -40.32 -14.43 75.26
N GLY A 3 -39.00 -14.32 75.37
CA GLY A 3 -38.23 -13.17 74.89
C GLY A 3 -38.12 -13.19 73.37
N GLY A 4 -38.67 -12.17 72.70
CA GLY A 4 -38.60 -12.00 71.26
C GLY A 4 -37.23 -11.46 70.82
N LEU A 5 -36.55 -12.22 69.95
CA LEU A 5 -35.38 -11.75 69.21
C LEU A 5 -35.89 -10.98 67.98
N SER A 6 -35.77 -9.65 68.01
CA SER A 6 -35.99 -8.82 66.81
C SER A 6 -34.81 -9.00 65.85
N GLY A 7 -35.05 -9.74 64.77
CA GLY A 7 -34.12 -9.86 63.66
C GLY A 7 -33.97 -8.50 62.96
N LYS A 8 -32.89 -7.78 63.24
CA LYS A 8 -32.44 -6.67 62.38
C LYS A 8 -31.82 -7.28 61.13
N VAL A 9 -32.56 -7.26 60.03
CA VAL A 9 -32.00 -7.51 58.69
C VAL A 9 -31.08 -6.34 58.34
N CYS A 10 -29.78 -6.58 58.26
CA CYS A 10 -28.81 -5.61 57.76
C CYS A 10 -28.97 -5.41 56.24
N TYR A 11 -29.52 -4.27 55.82
CA TYR A 11 -29.65 -3.84 54.41
C TYR A 11 -28.33 -3.37 53.78
N CYS A 12 -27.20 -4.01 54.08
CA CYS A 12 -25.89 -3.57 53.59
C CYS A 12 -25.58 -4.06 52.16
N GLY A 13 -26.18 -5.18 51.71
CA GLY A 13 -25.87 -5.77 50.40
C GLY A 13 -26.57 -5.14 49.18
N ALA A 14 -27.79 -4.58 49.35
CA ALA A 14 -28.58 -4.09 48.22
C ALA A 14 -27.98 -2.84 47.54
N ARG A 15 -27.18 -2.05 48.28
CA ARG A 15 -26.57 -0.81 47.78
C ARG A 15 -25.33 -1.09 46.90
N GLU A 16 -24.58 -2.14 47.20
CA GLU A 16 -23.40 -2.54 46.42
C GLU A 16 -23.79 -3.27 45.13
N GLU A 17 -24.81 -4.14 45.19
CA GLU A 17 -25.36 -4.82 44.02
C GLU A 17 -26.00 -3.84 43.03
N GLY A 18 -26.71 -2.83 43.52
CA GLY A 18 -27.28 -1.76 42.69
C GLY A 18 -26.21 -0.94 41.95
N VAL A 19 -25.06 -0.70 42.58
CA VAL A 19 -23.93 0.04 41.98
C VAL A 19 -23.20 -0.81 40.94
N LEU A 20 -22.99 -2.10 41.19
CA LEU A 20 -22.38 -3.01 40.20
C LEU A 20 -23.28 -3.20 38.97
N LEU A 21 -24.58 -3.36 39.18
CA LEU A 21 -25.56 -3.46 38.09
C LEU A 21 -25.64 -2.15 37.28
N ALA A 22 -25.55 -0.99 37.94
CA ALA A 22 -25.48 0.31 37.26
C ALA A 22 -24.19 0.44 36.42
N LYS A 23 -23.02 0.06 36.97
CA LYS A 23 -21.73 0.08 36.25
C LYS A 23 -21.70 -0.86 35.05
N THR A 24 -22.29 -2.06 35.15
CA THR A 24 -22.36 -3.00 34.03
C THR A 24 -23.32 -2.54 32.95
N LYS A 25 -24.46 -1.90 33.31
CA LYS A 25 -25.39 -1.29 32.35
C LYS A 25 -24.75 -0.12 31.60
N THR A 26 -24.01 0.77 32.29
CA THR A 26 -23.31 1.89 31.65
C THR A 26 -22.17 1.42 30.75
N TYR A 27 -21.42 0.38 31.16
CA TYR A 27 -20.39 -0.23 30.33
C TYR A 27 -20.96 -0.84 29.04
N LYS A 28 -22.08 -1.60 29.13
CA LYS A 28 -22.76 -2.16 27.96
C LYS A 28 -23.23 -1.05 27.01
N LEU A 29 -23.83 0.02 27.53
CA LEU A 29 -24.27 1.16 26.72
C LEU A 29 -23.09 1.88 26.04
N HIS A 30 -22.00 2.10 26.75
CA HIS A 30 -20.79 2.71 26.20
C HIS A 30 -20.17 1.84 25.09
N ARG A 31 -20.10 0.52 25.30
CA ARG A 31 -19.63 -0.44 24.29
C ARG A 31 -20.49 -0.40 23.02
N MET A 32 -21.82 -0.41 23.14
CA MET A 32 -22.72 -0.30 21.99
C MET A 32 -22.55 1.02 21.24
N ARG A 33 -22.41 2.15 21.96
CA ARG A 33 -22.14 3.46 21.35
C ARG A 33 -20.81 3.48 20.59
N ASN A 34 -19.76 2.87 21.14
CA ASN A 34 -18.47 2.78 20.47
C ASN A 34 -18.51 1.89 19.22
N VAL A 35 -19.26 0.78 19.25
CA VAL A 35 -19.47 -0.06 18.06
C VAL A 35 -20.21 0.72 16.98
N ALA A 36 -21.34 1.36 17.32
CA ALA A 36 -22.11 2.19 16.38
C ALA A 36 -21.30 3.38 15.83
N MET A 37 -20.45 4.00 16.65
CA MET A 37 -19.54 5.05 16.18
C MET A 37 -18.51 4.50 15.18
N ARG A 38 -17.94 3.32 15.44
CA ARG A 38 -16.98 2.68 14.53
C ARG A 38 -17.62 2.27 13.20
N GLU A 39 -18.85 1.78 13.23
CA GLU A 39 -19.63 1.47 12.01
C GLU A 39 -19.87 2.73 11.17
N LYS A 40 -20.28 3.84 11.80
CA LYS A 40 -20.45 5.13 11.09
C LYS A 40 -19.15 5.66 10.49
N VAL A 41 -18.02 5.49 11.19
CA VAL A 41 -16.70 5.87 10.66
C VAL A 41 -16.32 4.99 9.47
N ALA A 42 -16.57 3.68 9.55
CA ALA A 42 -16.30 2.74 8.46
C ALA A 42 -17.18 3.01 7.23
N GLU A 43 -18.47 3.29 7.41
CA GLU A 43 -19.39 3.68 6.34
C GLU A 43 -18.92 4.96 5.65
N LYS A 44 -18.53 5.99 6.43
CA LYS A 44 -17.99 7.24 5.90
C LYS A 44 -16.64 7.06 5.19
N ALA A 45 -15.80 6.13 5.65
CA ALA A 45 -14.56 5.78 4.95
C ALA A 45 -14.84 5.09 3.61
N ASN A 46 -15.82 4.19 3.55
CA ASN A 46 -16.24 3.51 2.33
C ASN A 46 -16.87 4.47 1.31
N THR A 47 -17.70 5.42 1.74
CA THR A 47 -18.26 6.43 0.83
C THR A 47 -17.18 7.36 0.27
N ASN A 48 -16.19 7.75 1.09
CA ASN A 48 -15.04 8.53 0.63
C ASN A 48 -14.14 7.76 -0.35
N LEU A 49 -13.91 6.46 -0.09
CA LEU A 49 -13.18 5.58 -1.02
C LEU A 49 -13.92 5.47 -2.35
N ASN A 50 -15.24 5.22 -2.33
CA ASN A 50 -16.04 5.14 -3.55
C ASN A 50 -16.04 6.47 -4.32
N ALA A 51 -16.17 7.61 -3.64
CA ALA A 51 -16.05 8.93 -4.26
C ALA A 51 -14.67 9.14 -4.90
N TYR A 52 -13.59 8.74 -4.22
CA TYR A 52 -12.24 8.78 -4.77
C TYR A 52 -12.10 7.89 -6.03
N PHE A 53 -12.62 6.66 -5.99
CA PHE A 53 -12.61 5.75 -7.15
C PHE A 53 -13.41 6.29 -8.34
N MET A 54 -14.57 6.94 -8.10
CA MET A 54 -15.37 7.54 -9.16
C MET A 54 -14.65 8.74 -9.81
N VAL A 55 -14.05 9.62 -9.01
CA VAL A 55 -13.23 10.75 -9.53
C VAL A 55 -11.98 10.26 -10.26
N ALA A 56 -11.34 9.19 -9.77
CA ALA A 56 -10.21 8.57 -10.46
C ALA A 56 -10.63 7.96 -11.81
N LYS A 57 -11.81 7.36 -11.88
CA LYS A 57 -12.37 6.81 -13.13
C LYS A 57 -12.68 7.91 -14.15
N GLU A 58 -13.25 9.04 -13.73
CA GLU A 58 -13.52 10.18 -14.61
C GLU A 58 -12.25 10.92 -15.09
N ARG A 59 -11.23 11.02 -14.24
CA ARG A 59 -9.90 11.51 -14.66
C ARG A 59 -9.26 10.57 -15.68
N ASN A 60 -9.37 9.26 -15.48
CA ASN A 60 -8.87 8.29 -16.45
C ASN A 60 -9.69 8.28 -17.75
N SER A 61 -10.98 8.62 -17.74
CA SER A 61 -11.79 8.74 -18.97
C SER A 61 -11.51 10.02 -19.75
N SER A 62 -11.10 11.11 -19.09
CA SER A 62 -10.68 12.34 -19.75
C SER A 62 -9.23 12.29 -20.26
N VAL A 63 -8.38 11.46 -19.65
CA VAL A 63 -7.07 11.06 -20.23
C VAL A 63 -7.25 10.16 -21.46
N ALA A 64 -8.30 9.35 -21.53
CA ALA A 64 -8.54 8.45 -22.67
C ALA A 64 -8.80 9.17 -24.01
N LEU A 65 -9.24 10.43 -24.01
CA LEU A 65 -9.46 11.21 -25.26
C LEU A 65 -8.23 11.97 -25.74
N LEU A 66 -7.16 12.05 -24.95
CA LEU A 66 -5.87 12.60 -25.37
C LEU A 66 -4.87 11.52 -25.77
N GLU A 67 -5.31 10.27 -25.82
CA GLU A 67 -4.47 9.12 -26.06
C GLU A 67 -4.78 8.49 -27.41
N GLY A 68 -4.21 9.09 -28.45
CA GLY A 68 -3.53 8.33 -29.49
C GLY A 68 -2.37 7.51 -28.92
N ARG A 69 -2.59 6.75 -27.85
CA ARG A 69 -1.73 5.63 -27.50
C ARG A 69 -2.03 4.59 -28.56
N ALA A 70 -1.21 4.59 -29.61
CA ALA A 70 -1.04 3.41 -30.45
C ALA A 70 -1.06 2.20 -29.52
N GLU A 71 -1.95 1.24 -29.80
CA GLU A 71 -1.91 -0.06 -29.14
C GLU A 71 -0.45 -0.50 -29.07
N PRO A 72 0.04 -0.97 -27.91
CA PRO A 72 1.41 -1.43 -27.81
C PRO A 72 1.60 -2.52 -28.86
N VAL A 73 2.37 -2.20 -29.91
CA VAL A 73 2.70 -3.13 -30.99
C VAL A 73 3.19 -4.42 -30.34
N GLU A 74 2.46 -5.51 -30.55
CA GLU A 74 2.77 -6.82 -29.99
C GLU A 74 4.24 -7.13 -30.27
N GLY A 75 5.03 -7.34 -29.21
CA GLY A 75 6.46 -7.66 -29.30
C GLY A 75 7.45 -6.52 -28.99
N GLN A 76 6.99 -5.29 -28.74
CA GLN A 76 7.85 -4.17 -28.35
C GLN A 76 8.06 -4.01 -26.83
N THR A 77 7.54 -4.89 -25.99
CA THR A 77 7.73 -4.79 -24.53
C THR A 77 9.15 -5.21 -24.13
N CYS A 78 9.77 -4.43 -23.24
CA CYS A 78 11.08 -4.79 -22.68
C CYS A 78 10.96 -6.09 -21.87
N SER A 79 11.75 -7.10 -22.22
CA SER A 79 11.71 -8.41 -21.56
C SER A 79 12.13 -8.38 -20.08
N GLN A 80 12.88 -7.37 -19.67
CA GLN A 80 13.46 -7.28 -18.32
C GLN A 80 12.51 -6.61 -17.30
N CYS A 81 11.77 -5.59 -17.72
CA CYS A 81 10.77 -4.92 -16.89
C CYS A 81 9.33 -5.26 -17.29
N GLN A 82 9.15 -6.18 -18.24
CA GLN A 82 7.84 -6.63 -18.74
C GLN A 82 6.92 -5.48 -19.18
N GLY A 83 7.50 -4.40 -19.72
CA GLY A 83 6.73 -3.22 -20.14
C GLY A 83 6.63 -2.09 -19.11
N LEU A 84 7.03 -2.30 -17.85
CA LEU A 84 6.82 -1.31 -16.78
C LEU A 84 7.81 -0.13 -16.80
N GLY A 85 8.96 -0.30 -17.45
CA GLY A 85 10.04 0.68 -17.46
C GLY A 85 10.84 0.76 -16.15
N LYS A 86 10.36 0.13 -15.08
CA LYS A 86 11.01 0.10 -13.76
C LYS A 86 11.26 -1.34 -13.31
N CYS A 87 12.29 -1.52 -12.52
CA CYS A 87 12.65 -2.79 -11.88
C CYS A 87 12.88 -2.54 -10.39
N ASP A 88 12.81 -3.60 -9.59
CA ASP A 88 13.27 -3.54 -8.21
C ASP A 88 14.75 -3.14 -8.17
N CYS A 89 15.09 -2.29 -7.20
CA CYS A 89 16.45 -1.86 -6.98
C CYS A 89 17.31 -3.08 -6.63
N PHE A 90 18.35 -3.35 -7.42
CA PHE A 90 19.25 -4.49 -7.20
C PHE A 90 19.98 -4.45 -5.84
N HIS A 91 20.19 -3.25 -5.29
CA HIS A 91 20.91 -3.07 -4.02
C HIS A 91 20.06 -3.33 -2.78
N CYS A 92 18.76 -3.00 -2.82
CA CYS A 92 17.85 -3.19 -1.69
C CYS A 92 16.71 -4.18 -1.95
N GLN A 93 16.73 -4.83 -3.12
CA GLN A 93 15.74 -5.84 -3.54
C GLN A 93 14.29 -5.36 -3.36
N GLY A 94 14.01 -4.12 -3.75
CA GLY A 94 12.65 -3.55 -3.62
C GLY A 94 12.34 -2.88 -2.29
N LEU A 95 13.18 -3.01 -1.25
CA LEU A 95 12.83 -2.56 0.11
C LEU A 95 13.03 -1.07 0.38
N GLY A 96 13.80 -0.38 -0.46
CA GLY A 96 14.13 1.05 -0.31
C GLY A 96 15.15 1.36 0.80
N ARG A 97 15.65 0.37 1.53
CA ARG A 97 16.57 0.57 2.66
C ARG A 97 17.76 -0.39 2.62
N ALA A 98 18.86 0.03 3.22
CA ALA A 98 20.10 -0.73 3.33
C ALA A 98 20.20 -1.52 4.65
N ASN A 99 19.48 -1.13 5.70
CA ASN A 99 19.43 -1.85 6.96
C ASN A 99 18.24 -2.82 7.03
N TYR A 100 18.42 -3.94 7.74
CA TYR A 100 17.39 -4.96 7.96
C TYR A 100 16.75 -5.41 6.64
N THR A 101 17.58 -5.78 5.65
CA THR A 101 17.13 -6.23 4.32
C THR A 101 16.47 -7.61 4.34
N SER A 102 16.62 -8.37 5.42
CA SER A 102 15.97 -9.67 5.58
C SER A 102 14.56 -9.60 6.16
N THR A 103 14.12 -8.45 6.68
CA THR A 103 12.79 -8.31 7.31
C THR A 103 11.93 -7.33 6.52
N ALA A 104 10.67 -7.67 6.25
CA ALA A 104 9.75 -6.77 5.56
C ALA A 104 9.46 -5.49 6.35
N VAL A 105 9.45 -5.60 7.69
CA VAL A 105 9.17 -4.50 8.63
C VAL A 105 10.41 -4.24 9.48
N LEU A 106 10.66 -2.96 9.78
CA LEU A 106 11.73 -2.55 10.68
C LEU A 106 11.39 -2.89 12.14
N PRO A 107 12.37 -3.32 12.95
CA PRO A 107 12.19 -3.43 14.39
C PRO A 107 11.76 -2.11 15.03
N ARG A 108 10.97 -2.20 16.10
CA ARG A 108 10.52 -1.01 16.84
C ARG A 108 11.72 -0.20 17.33
N GLY A 109 11.65 1.12 17.18
CA GLY A 109 12.70 2.05 17.62
C GLY A 109 13.89 2.17 16.67
N THR A 110 13.84 1.55 15.49
CA THR A 110 14.88 1.69 14.47
C THR A 110 14.41 2.54 13.30
N TYR A 111 15.31 3.37 12.75
CA TYR A 111 15.05 4.20 11.59
C TYR A 111 15.57 3.52 10.30
N PRO A 112 14.92 3.73 9.15
CA PRO A 112 15.44 3.25 7.88
C PRO A 112 16.73 3.98 7.52
N VAL A 113 17.76 3.22 7.16
CA VAL A 113 18.91 3.73 6.42
C VAL A 113 18.54 3.61 4.96
N TRP A 114 18.21 4.73 4.33
CA TRP A 114 17.74 4.73 2.94
C TRP A 114 18.80 4.18 1.99
N CYS A 115 18.36 3.38 1.03
CA CYS A 115 19.24 2.86 -0.01
C CYS A 115 19.68 4.03 -0.91
N ALA A 116 20.97 4.29 -1.00
CA ALA A 116 21.53 5.40 -1.76
C ALA A 116 21.21 5.32 -3.26
N GLU A 117 21.18 4.09 -3.80
CA GLU A 117 20.96 3.83 -5.23
C GLU A 117 19.54 4.14 -5.71
N CYS A 118 18.53 3.92 -4.86
CA CYS A 118 17.13 4.23 -5.21
C CYS A 118 16.53 5.39 -4.42
N GLY A 119 17.33 6.05 -3.58
CA GLY A 119 16.89 7.16 -2.73
C GLY A 119 15.73 6.83 -1.79
N GLY A 120 15.54 5.57 -1.42
CA GLY A 120 14.41 5.13 -0.59
C GLY A 120 13.22 4.56 -1.35
N GLY A 121 13.17 4.68 -2.68
CA GLY A 121 12.01 4.28 -3.48
C GLY A 121 11.84 2.77 -3.69
N GLY A 122 12.89 1.98 -3.47
CA GLY A 122 12.88 0.54 -3.72
C GLY A 122 12.90 0.15 -5.20
N VAL A 123 12.65 1.09 -6.12
CA VAL A 123 12.61 0.86 -7.56
C VAL A 123 13.61 1.73 -8.29
N VAL A 124 14.15 1.22 -9.39
CA VAL A 124 15.06 1.93 -10.31
C VAL A 124 14.55 1.83 -11.74
N TYR A 125 15.00 2.72 -12.61
CA TYR A 125 14.71 2.58 -14.04
C TYR A 125 15.37 1.31 -14.58
N CYS A 126 14.64 0.62 -15.45
CA CYS A 126 15.16 -0.57 -16.09
C CYS A 126 16.33 -0.17 -17.00
N PHE A 127 17.53 -0.68 -16.72
CA PHE A 127 18.74 -0.39 -17.48
C PHE A 127 18.62 -0.74 -18.97
N LYS A 128 17.87 -1.79 -19.31
CA LYS A 128 17.71 -2.26 -20.69
C LYS A 128 16.84 -1.36 -21.55
N CYS A 129 15.80 -0.74 -20.98
CA CYS A 129 14.91 0.16 -21.71
C CYS A 129 15.03 1.62 -21.30
N GLN A 130 15.92 1.93 -20.36
CA GLN A 130 16.13 3.26 -19.77
C GLN A 130 14.81 3.94 -19.35
N GLY A 131 13.90 3.18 -18.73
CA GLY A 131 12.63 3.73 -18.26
C GLY A 131 11.47 3.69 -19.26
N THR A 132 11.70 3.41 -20.54
CA THR A 132 10.63 3.48 -21.57
C THR A 132 9.61 2.34 -21.52
N GLY A 133 9.96 1.21 -20.89
CA GLY A 133 9.15 -0.02 -20.93
C GLY A 133 9.15 -0.73 -22.29
N LYS A 134 9.71 -0.10 -23.33
CA LYS A 134 9.76 -0.64 -24.69
C LYS A 134 11.15 -1.19 -25.00
N LYS A 135 11.26 -2.12 -25.94
CA LYS A 135 12.55 -2.49 -26.53
C LYS A 135 13.08 -1.25 -27.23
N LEU A 136 14.19 -0.70 -26.74
CA LEU A 136 14.85 0.45 -27.37
C LEU A 136 15.37 0.10 -28.78
N PHE A 137 15.67 -1.17 -29.03
CA PHE A 137 16.15 -1.68 -30.31
C PHE A 137 15.02 -2.48 -30.97
N ALA A 138 14.14 -1.80 -31.70
CA ALA A 138 13.23 -2.46 -32.61
C ALA A 138 13.97 -2.90 -33.88
N GLU A 139 14.92 -2.12 -34.37
CA GLU A 139 15.79 -2.46 -35.51
C GLU A 139 17.14 -1.77 -35.31
N GLY A 140 18.23 -2.44 -35.69
CA GLY A 140 19.59 -2.15 -35.23
C GLY A 140 20.07 -0.72 -35.50
N ILE A 141 20.34 0.01 -34.42
CA ILE A 141 21.36 1.08 -34.44
C ILE A 141 22.71 0.39 -34.21
N GLY A 142 23.11 -0.42 -35.18
CA GLY A 142 24.50 -0.79 -35.32
C GLY A 142 25.23 0.42 -35.88
N PHE A 143 26.39 0.76 -35.32
CA PHE A 143 27.36 1.49 -36.13
C PHE A 143 27.53 0.68 -37.41
N ARG A 144 27.07 1.21 -38.55
CA ARG A 144 27.52 0.71 -39.84
C ARG A 144 28.98 1.08 -39.91
N LEU A 145 29.85 0.16 -39.48
CA LEU A 145 31.24 0.17 -39.92
C LEU A 145 31.15 0.15 -41.45
N PRO A 146 31.73 1.12 -42.17
CA PRO A 146 31.88 1.01 -43.61
C PRO A 146 32.54 -0.34 -43.88
N HIS A 147 31.88 -1.19 -44.67
CA HIS A 147 32.55 -2.39 -45.17
C HIS A 147 33.80 -1.94 -45.94
N ASP A 148 34.89 -2.68 -45.74
CA ASP A 148 36.16 -2.57 -46.45
C ASP A 148 35.99 -2.94 -47.95
N ASP A 149 35.09 -2.25 -48.67
CA ASP A 149 34.84 -2.43 -50.10
C ASP A 149 35.88 -1.66 -50.96
N GLU A 150 37.14 -1.64 -50.54
CA GLU A 150 38.28 -1.18 -51.32
C GLU A 150 39.38 -2.25 -51.28
N LEU A 151 39.14 -3.39 -51.92
CA LEU A 151 40.18 -4.30 -52.39
C LEU A 151 39.57 -5.23 -53.45
N LYS A 152 39.27 -4.66 -54.61
CA LYS A 152 39.14 -5.42 -55.84
C LYS A 152 40.05 -4.79 -56.88
N ASP A 153 41.33 -5.16 -56.80
CA ASP A 153 42.32 -4.86 -57.81
C ASP A 153 42.00 -5.64 -59.12
N PRO A 154 42.37 -5.08 -60.29
CA PRO A 154 41.84 -5.44 -61.62
C PRO A 154 42.19 -6.83 -62.15
#